data_AF-A0A662CAD2-F1
#
_entry.id   AF-A0A662CAD2-F1
#
_cell.length_a   1.000
_cell.length_b   1.000
_cell.length_c   1.000
_cell.angle_alpha   90.00
_cell.angle_beta   90.00
_cell.angle_gamma   90.00
#
_symmetry.space_group_name_H-M   'P 1'
#
loop_
_entity.id
_entity.type
_entity.pdbx_description
1 polymer ?
#
loop_
_entity_poly.entity_id
_entity_poly.type
_entity_poly.pdbx_seq_one_letter_code
_entity_poly.pdbx_strand_id
1 'polypeptide(L)'
;ITADQLLELITRWESETIKLDKMILGDAAKEFDNSSKIGFGVDGNEEVRDLDFEAVRGVPDENKFIKGIKEEIIQTELKAAELKEKIQGLQG
;
A
#
# COMPACT_ATOMS: atom_id res chain seq x y z
N ILE A 1 2.54 -32.16 1.79
CA ILE A 1 2.76 -30.87 2.49
C ILE A 1 2.56 -31.13 3.97
N THR A 2 3.60 -30.93 4.79
CA THR A 2 3.53 -30.97 6.25
C THR A 2 3.01 -29.64 6.81
N ALA A 3 2.64 -29.60 8.09
CA ALA A 3 2.27 -28.35 8.76
C ALA A 3 3.40 -27.30 8.71
N ASP A 4 4.66 -27.72 8.90
CA ASP A 4 5.82 -26.83 8.78
C ASP A 4 5.99 -26.29 7.36
N GLN A 5 5.82 -27.13 6.34
CA GLN A 5 5.85 -26.69 4.93
C GLN A 5 4.72 -25.72 4.62
N LEU A 6 3.55 -25.90 5.22
CA LEU A 6 2.42 -24.99 5.05
C LEU A 6 2.66 -23.65 5.77
N LEU A 7 3.27 -23.68 6.95
CA LEU A 7 3.65 -22.47 7.70
C LEU A 7 4.68 -21.63 6.95
N GLU A 8 5.69 -22.29 6.36
CA GLU A 8 6.67 -21.66 5.49
C GLU A 8 6.02 -21.03 4.26
N LEU A 9 5.11 -21.77 3.61
CA LEU A 9 4.38 -21.28 2.44
C LEU A 9 3.55 -20.02 2.76
N ILE A 10 2.83 -20.01 3.88
CA ILE A 10 2.01 -18.86 4.31
C ILE A 10 2.90 -17.67 4.65
N THR A 11 4.03 -17.90 5.34
CA THR A 11 4.97 -16.83 5.69
C THR A 11 5.58 -16.20 4.43
N ARG A 12 5.93 -17.01 3.43
CA ARG A 12 6.43 -16.52 2.16
C ARG A 12 5.36 -15.76 1.39
N TRP A 13 4.14 -16.29 1.33
CA TRP A 13 3.01 -15.63 0.68
C TRP A 13 2.75 -14.25 1.29
N GLU A 14 2.61 -14.16 2.62
CA GLU A 14 2.42 -12.90 3.34
C GLU A 14 3.52 -11.89 3.01
N SER A 15 4.79 -12.31 3.12
CA SER A 15 5.94 -11.43 2.86
C SER A 15 5.97 -10.90 1.43
N GLU A 16 5.73 -11.75 0.44
CA GLU A 16 5.77 -11.34 -0.97
C GLU A 16 4.56 -10.48 -1.35
N THR A 17 3.37 -10.75 -0.79
CA THR A 17 2.19 -9.92 -0.98
C THR A 17 2.39 -8.52 -0.40
N ILE A 18 2.81 -8.41 0.87
CA ILE A 18 3.07 -7.11 1.50
C ILE A 18 4.16 -6.33 0.77
N LYS A 19 5.19 -7.03 0.27
CA LYS A 19 6.26 -6.41 -0.53
C LYS A 19 5.71 -5.84 -1.84
N LEU A 20 4.84 -6.56 -2.54
CA LEU A 20 4.18 -6.08 -3.75
C LEU A 20 3.33 -4.84 -3.45
N ASP A 21 2.51 -4.87 -2.40
CA ASP A 21 1.65 -3.75 -2.02
C ASP A 21 2.47 -2.49 -1.67
N LYS A 22 3.62 -2.68 -0.99
CA LYS A 22 4.58 -1.58 -0.73
C LYS A 22 5.20 -1.03 -2.01
N MET A 23 5.48 -1.87 -3.01
CA MET A 23 5.96 -1.42 -4.31
C MET A 23 4.87 -0.62 -5.06
N ILE A 24 3.61 -1.07 -5.00
CA ILE A 24 2.46 -0.36 -5.58
C ILE A 24 2.27 1.00 -4.90
N LEU A 25 2.33 1.05 -3.57
CA LEU A 25 2.27 2.30 -2.82
C LEU A 25 3.42 3.24 -3.18
N GLY A 26 4.63 2.70 -3.31
CA GLY A 26 5.80 3.48 -3.72
C GLY A 26 5.69 4.04 -5.13
N ASP A 27 5.02 3.34 -6.04
CA ASP A 27 4.76 3.84 -7.39
C ASP A 27 3.64 4.89 -7.41
N ALA A 28 2.52 4.60 -6.73
CA ALA A 28 1.42 5.55 -6.57
C ALA A 28 1.87 6.86 -5.92
N ALA A 29 2.75 6.80 -4.92
CA ALA A 29 3.31 7.98 -4.26
C ALA A 29 4.10 8.90 -5.22
N LYS A 30 4.73 8.35 -6.27
CA LYS A 30 5.42 9.18 -7.29
C LYS A 30 4.45 10.03 -8.09
N GLU A 31 3.22 9.58 -8.30
CA GLU A 31 2.18 10.38 -8.96
C GLU A 31 1.77 11.61 -8.13
N PHE A 32 2.10 11.63 -6.84
CA PHE A 32 1.89 12.75 -5.92
C PHE A 32 3.18 13.51 -5.59
N ASP A 33 4.34 13.04 -6.06
CA ASP A 33 5.61 13.68 -5.77
C ASP A 33 5.81 14.92 -6.64
N ASN A 34 6.39 15.96 -6.05
CA ASN A 34 6.39 17.38 -6.48
C ASN A 34 6.96 17.66 -7.89
N SER A 35 7.45 16.66 -8.61
CA SER A 35 7.94 16.78 -10.00
C SER A 35 6.83 16.94 -11.05
N SER A 36 5.58 16.65 -10.68
CA SER A 36 4.39 16.87 -11.54
C SER A 36 3.94 18.33 -11.61
N LYS A 37 4.58 19.25 -10.86
CA LYS A 37 4.23 20.68 -10.81
C LYS A 37 4.74 21.52 -12.00
N ILE A 38 5.47 20.95 -12.95
CA ILE A 38 6.00 21.70 -14.12
C ILE A 38 4.89 22.14 -15.10
N GLY A 39 3.63 21.71 -14.89
CA GLY A 39 2.46 22.11 -15.70
C GLY A 39 1.47 23.08 -15.04
N PHE A 40 1.64 23.44 -13.77
CA PHE A 40 0.69 24.29 -13.03
C PHE A 40 1.36 25.61 -12.62
N GLY A 41 0.74 26.74 -12.95
CA GLY A 41 1.21 28.07 -12.57
C GLY A 41 2.27 28.69 -13.48
N VAL A 42 2.09 28.65 -14.81
CA VAL A 42 2.89 29.48 -15.73
C VAL A 42 2.74 30.99 -15.43
N ASP A 43 1.71 31.36 -14.66
CA ASP A 43 1.23 32.72 -14.45
C ASP A 43 0.71 33.01 -13.02
N GLY A 44 0.89 32.11 -12.04
CA GLY A 44 0.36 32.27 -10.67
C GLY A 44 1.37 31.99 -9.53
N ASN A 45 1.25 32.72 -8.42
CA ASN A 45 2.03 32.53 -7.18
C ASN A 45 2.03 31.06 -6.70
N GLU A 46 3.08 30.64 -5.99
CA GLU A 46 3.25 29.25 -5.53
C GLU A 46 2.04 28.69 -4.75
N GLU A 47 1.31 29.55 -4.05
CA GLU A 47 0.09 29.20 -3.30
C GLU A 47 -1.07 28.77 -4.21
N VAL A 48 -1.20 29.37 -5.41
CA VAL A 48 -2.21 29.02 -6.41
C VAL A 48 -1.87 27.70 -7.08
N ARG A 49 -0.57 27.46 -7.33
CA ARG A 49 -0.07 26.18 -7.86
C ARG A 49 -0.33 25.02 -6.92
N ASP A 50 -0.17 25.24 -5.62
CA ASP A 50 -0.39 24.21 -4.60
C ASP A 50 -1.88 23.90 -4.44
N LEU A 51 -2.75 24.92 -4.47
CA LEU A 51 -4.22 24.74 -4.46
C LEU A 51 -4.74 24.04 -5.72
N ASP A 52 -4.24 24.39 -6.90
CA ASP A 52 -4.63 23.72 -8.15
C ASP A 52 -4.15 22.27 -8.20
N PHE A 53 -2.95 21.99 -7.66
CA PHE A 53 -2.45 20.63 -7.53
C PHE A 53 -3.32 19.79 -6.59
N GLU A 54 -3.67 20.33 -5.42
CA GLU A 54 -4.58 19.69 -4.48
C GLU A 54 -5.99 19.51 -5.06
N ALA A 55 -6.52 20.48 -5.80
CA ALA A 55 -7.84 20.39 -6.43
C ALA A 55 -7.92 19.33 -7.54
N VAL A 56 -6.81 19.07 -8.25
CA VAL A 56 -6.77 18.11 -9.36
C VAL A 56 -6.36 16.71 -8.91
N ARG A 57 -5.44 16.59 -7.95
CA ARG A 57 -4.86 15.31 -7.52
C ARG A 57 -5.37 14.82 -6.17
N GLY A 58 -5.82 15.72 -5.30
CA GLY A 58 -6.18 15.43 -3.92
C GLY A 58 -4.95 15.23 -3.01
N VAL A 59 -5.23 14.98 -1.73
CA VAL A 59 -4.20 14.67 -0.73
C VAL A 59 -3.85 13.18 -0.80
N PRO A 60 -2.56 12.78 -0.78
CA PRO A 60 -2.16 11.36 -0.87
C PRO A 60 -2.84 10.45 0.16
N ASP A 61 -3.00 10.95 1.39
CA ASP A 61 -3.68 10.22 2.47
C ASP A 61 -5.21 10.19 2.36
N GLU A 62 -5.80 10.93 1.42
CA GLU A 62 -7.23 10.89 1.09
C GLU A 62 -7.55 10.06 -0.15
N ASN A 63 -6.52 9.68 -0.91
CA ASN A 63 -6.70 8.90 -2.13
C ASN A 63 -7.23 7.49 -1.81
N LYS A 64 -8.41 7.16 -2.35
CA LYS A 64 -9.10 5.87 -2.13
C LYS A 64 -8.26 4.67 -2.56
N PHE A 65 -7.41 4.81 -3.57
CA PHE A 65 -6.50 3.75 -4.02
C PHE A 65 -5.40 3.51 -2.99
N ILE A 66 -4.72 4.56 -2.51
CA ILE A 66 -3.69 4.45 -1.46
C ILE A 66 -4.29 3.85 -0.18
N LYS A 67 -5.48 4.30 0.23
CA LYS A 67 -6.19 3.72 1.38
C LYS A 67 -6.50 2.24 1.18
N GLY A 68 -7.01 1.86 0.01
CA GLY A 68 -7.30 0.47 -0.32
C GLY A 68 -6.08 -0.43 -0.20
N ILE A 69 -4.93 -0.03 -0.75
CA ILE A 69 -3.70 -0.84 -0.65
C ILE A 69 -3.20 -0.93 0.81
N LYS A 70 -3.31 0.15 1.60
CA LYS A 70 -2.98 0.10 3.04
C LYS A 70 -3.91 -0.87 3.80
N GLU A 71 -5.20 -0.90 3.46
CA GLU A 71 -6.16 -1.86 4.03
C GLU A 71 -5.84 -3.29 3.61
N GLU A 72 -5.46 -3.54 2.35
CA GLU A 72 -5.06 -4.87 1.85
C GLU A 72 -3.85 -5.44 2.60
N ILE A 73 -2.85 -4.60 2.93
CA ILE A 73 -1.71 -5.00 3.76
C ILE A 73 -2.19 -5.50 5.13
N ILE A 74 -3.05 -4.74 5.81
CA ILE A 74 -3.58 -5.09 7.13
C ILE A 74 -4.38 -6.40 7.06
N GLN A 75 -5.24 -6.55 6.05
CA GLN A 75 -6.02 -7.78 5.87
C GLN A 75 -5.12 -9.00 5.60
N THR A 76 -4.02 -8.81 4.86
CA THR A 76 -3.03 -9.85 4.61
C THR A 76 -2.35 -10.30 5.91
N GLU A 77 -1.90 -9.37 6.75
CA GLU A 77 -1.30 -9.65 8.06
C GLU A 77 -2.27 -10.40 8.99
N LEU A 78 -3.52 -9.93 9.09
CA LEU A 78 -4.56 -10.57 9.90
C LEU A 78 -4.84 -12.00 9.44
N LYS A 79 -4.99 -12.20 8.12
CA LYS A 79 -5.27 -13.51 7.55
C LYS A 79 -4.09 -14.46 7.69
N ALA A 80 -2.86 -13.98 7.54
CA ALA A 80 -1.67 -14.78 7.76
C ALA A 80 -1.57 -15.22 9.22
N ALA A 81 -1.81 -14.31 10.18
CA ALA A 81 -1.83 -14.63 11.60
C ALA A 81 -2.87 -15.71 11.93
N GLU A 82 -4.12 -15.54 11.47
CA GLU A 82 -5.20 -16.52 11.68
C GLU A 82 -4.84 -17.91 11.12
N LEU A 83 -4.27 -17.96 9.92
CA LEU A 83 -3.88 -19.22 9.29
C LEU A 83 -2.73 -19.91 10.04
N LYS A 84 -1.73 -19.15 10.48
CA LYS A 84 -0.59 -19.68 11.25
C LYS A 84 -1.06 -20.25 12.59
N GLU A 85 -1.94 -19.55 13.30
CA GLU A 85 -2.52 -20.01 14.57
C GLU A 85 -3.28 -21.32 14.40
N LYS A 86 -4.14 -21.42 13.37
CA LYS A 86 -4.88 -22.65 13.06
C LYS A 86 -3.96 -23.84 12.78
N ILE A 87 -2.88 -23.63 12.04
CA ILE A 87 -1.93 -24.70 11.70
C ILE A 87 -1.18 -25.17 12.94
N GLN A 88 -0.71 -24.23 13.78
CA GLN A 88 -0.03 -24.55 15.02
C GLN A 88 -0.95 -25.31 16.00
N GLY A 89 -2.23 -24.91 16.08
CA GLY A 89 -3.22 -25.60 16.89
C GLY A 89 -3.55 -27.03 16.44
N LEU A 90 -3.25 -27.39 15.18
CA LEU A 90 -3.40 -28.76 14.66
C LEU A 90 -2.17 -29.64 14.90
N GLN A 91 -1.05 -29.05 15.34
CA GLN A 91 0.18 -29.78 15.66
C GLN A 91 0.25 -30.23 17.13
N GLY A 92 -0.67 -29.77 17.99
CA GLY A 92 -0.83 -30.18 19.40
C GLY A 92 -1.89 -31.25 19.57
#